data_AF-A0AAX3NZU3-F1
#
_entry.id   AF-A0AAX3NZU3-F1
#
_cell.length_a   1.000
_cell.length_b   1.000
_cell.length_c   1.000
_cell.angle_alpha   90.00
_cell.angle_beta   90.00
_cell.angle_gamma   90.00
#
_symmetry.space_group_name_H-M   'P 1'
#
loop_
_entity.id
_entity.type
_entity.pdbx_description
1 polymer ?
#
loop_
_entity_poly.entity_id
_entity_poly.type
_entity_poly.pdbx_seq_one_letter_code
_entity_poly.pdbx_strand_id
1 'polypeptide(L)'
;MPNLVEVELTDIYLVDGQKRVKSCILRAEQDPEWNETIPLHVVGTEELIHKQQLFASINGTAAKVSPSLNAIYDHSNPLGGFITMNCPAEVMESEKATVSKTSDKLVTPGIFKEAMAGLLGVSLKQLASLSLDRLESSWDKWAPYTRELWQVYRELSKEAGGLPMLRLLSILPHNVGFLAICRVFPLLRNPAQLHDLVRLEREGLTARASGLWDGRCMTLGKITKSGDAVALTAAMLATQLGVELDDNLKLFL
;
A
#
# COMPACT_ATOMS: atom_id res chain seq x y z
N MET A 1 -33.45 30.22 -24.61
CA MET A 1 -32.01 30.33 -24.31
C MET A 1 -31.27 29.34 -25.20
N PRO A 2 -30.43 29.79 -26.14
CA PRO A 2 -29.68 28.87 -26.99
C PRO A 2 -28.70 28.08 -26.10
N ASN A 3 -28.62 26.76 -26.30
CA ASN A 3 -27.79 25.78 -25.56
C ASN A 3 -28.44 25.04 -24.37
N LEU A 4 -29.76 25.11 -24.19
CA LEU A 4 -30.44 24.14 -23.30
C LEU A 4 -30.59 22.81 -24.03
N VAL A 5 -30.13 21.74 -23.40
CA VAL A 5 -30.33 20.35 -23.84
C VAL A 5 -31.20 19.68 -22.80
N GLU A 6 -32.32 19.11 -23.23
CA GLU A 6 -33.12 18.23 -22.40
C GLU A 6 -32.51 16.84 -22.43
N VAL A 7 -32.25 16.27 -21.25
CA VAL A 7 -31.64 14.95 -21.11
C VAL A 7 -32.58 14.11 -20.26
N GLU A 8 -33.10 13.04 -20.84
CA GLU A 8 -33.84 12.02 -20.10
C GLU A 8 -32.86 11.11 -19.36
N LEU A 9 -33.08 10.95 -18.06
CA LEU A 9 -32.21 10.17 -17.19
C LEU A 9 -32.98 8.99 -16.60
N THR A 10 -32.48 7.78 -16.84
CA THR A 10 -32.99 6.53 -16.26
C THR A 10 -31.96 5.94 -15.30
N ASP A 11 -32.41 5.31 -14.20
CA ASP A 11 -31.55 4.67 -13.19
C ASP A 11 -30.46 5.58 -12.57
N ILE A 12 -30.88 6.76 -12.07
CA ILE A 12 -29.98 7.76 -11.49
C ILE A 12 -29.48 7.32 -10.10
N TYR A 13 -28.17 7.38 -9.89
CA TYR A 13 -27.54 7.19 -8.58
C TYR A 13 -26.81 8.45 -8.12
N LEU A 14 -27.17 8.97 -6.94
CA LEU A 14 -26.48 10.10 -6.32
C LEU A 14 -25.20 9.61 -5.62
N VAL A 15 -24.04 9.86 -6.26
CA VAL A 15 -22.73 9.42 -5.77
C VAL A 15 -22.09 10.37 -4.75
N ASP A 16 -22.41 11.67 -4.79
CA ASP A 16 -21.94 12.69 -3.85
C ASP A 16 -22.94 13.86 -3.78
N GLY A 17 -22.80 14.75 -2.80
CA GLY A 17 -23.66 15.94 -2.64
C GLY A 17 -24.92 15.69 -1.82
N GLN A 18 -25.04 14.54 -1.16
CA GLN A 18 -26.21 14.14 -0.33
C GLN A 18 -26.64 15.22 0.67
N LYS A 19 -25.67 15.88 1.32
CA LYS A 19 -25.95 16.99 2.26
C LYS A 19 -26.57 18.19 1.53
N ARG A 20 -26.04 18.56 0.36
CA ARG A 20 -26.55 19.68 -0.46
C ARG A 20 -27.96 19.38 -0.96
N VAL A 21 -28.20 18.17 -1.46
CA VAL A 21 -29.53 17.71 -1.87
C VAL A 21 -30.51 17.78 -0.71
N LYS A 22 -30.15 17.24 0.46
CA LYS A 22 -31.01 17.31 1.65
C LYS A 22 -31.34 18.75 2.05
N SER A 23 -30.37 19.66 2.01
CA SER A 23 -30.62 21.08 2.29
C SER A 23 -31.58 21.72 1.28
N CYS A 24 -31.49 21.38 0.00
CA CYS A 24 -32.40 21.88 -1.03
C CYS A 24 -33.83 21.37 -0.82
N ILE A 25 -33.99 20.08 -0.49
CA ILE A 25 -35.31 19.49 -0.17
C ILE A 25 -35.94 20.22 1.02
N LEU A 26 -35.19 20.38 2.13
CA LEU A 26 -35.68 21.08 3.32
C LEU A 26 -36.01 22.56 3.03
N ARG A 27 -35.26 23.21 2.14
CA ARG A 27 -35.53 24.60 1.74
C ARG A 27 -36.83 24.71 0.94
N ALA A 28 -37.03 23.82 -0.03
CA ALA A 28 -38.25 23.78 -0.85
C ALA A 28 -39.50 23.46 -0.01
N GLU A 29 -39.37 22.63 1.03
CA GLU A 29 -40.46 22.35 1.99
C GLU A 29 -40.85 23.58 2.82
N GLN A 30 -39.88 24.46 3.13
CA GLN A 30 -40.10 25.67 3.94
C GLN A 30 -40.55 26.88 3.11
N ASP A 31 -40.21 26.91 1.82
CA ASP A 31 -40.50 28.02 0.91
C ASP A 31 -40.92 27.47 -0.46
N PRO A 32 -42.24 27.32 -0.69
CA PRO A 32 -42.78 26.79 -1.94
C PRO A 32 -42.48 27.65 -3.18
N GLU A 33 -42.09 28.91 -3.01
CA GLU A 33 -41.69 29.80 -4.13
C GLU A 33 -40.20 29.72 -4.47
N TRP A 34 -39.43 28.94 -3.71
CA TRP A 34 -38.00 28.77 -3.94
C TRP A 34 -37.71 28.12 -5.30
N ASN A 35 -37.03 28.85 -6.17
CA ASN A 35 -36.72 28.44 -7.55
C ASN A 35 -35.27 28.78 -7.91
N GLU A 36 -34.33 28.11 -7.24
CA GLU A 36 -32.90 28.22 -7.51
C GLU A 36 -32.41 27.06 -8.36
N THR A 37 -31.32 27.28 -9.10
CA THR A 37 -30.67 26.21 -9.88
C THR A 37 -29.45 25.69 -9.14
N ILE A 38 -29.22 24.38 -9.24
CA ILE A 38 -28.02 23.74 -8.68
C ILE A 38 -27.15 23.18 -9.81
N PRO A 39 -25.82 23.38 -9.76
CA PRO A 39 -24.93 22.74 -10.72
C PRO A 39 -24.87 21.24 -10.42
N LEU A 40 -25.12 20.44 -11.45
CA LEU A 40 -24.97 18.98 -11.43
C LEU A 40 -23.84 18.57 -12.36
N HIS A 41 -23.03 17.60 -11.94
CA HIS A 41 -22.10 16.91 -12.80
C HIS A 41 -22.69 15.53 -13.08
N VAL A 42 -23.13 15.31 -14.32
CA VAL A 42 -23.70 14.03 -14.76
C VAL A 42 -22.61 13.22 -15.46
N VAL A 43 -22.41 11.97 -15.01
CA VAL A 43 -21.48 11.03 -15.62
C VAL A 43 -22.30 9.87 -16.19
N GLY A 44 -22.55 9.90 -17.50
CA GLY A 44 -23.27 8.83 -18.21
C GLY A 44 -22.32 7.70 -18.59
N THR A 45 -22.19 6.67 -17.76
CA THR A 45 -21.32 5.53 -18.07
C THR A 45 -21.70 4.26 -17.32
N GLU A 46 -21.56 3.12 -18.00
CA GLU A 46 -21.69 1.79 -17.37
C GLU A 46 -20.32 1.19 -17.01
N GLU A 47 -19.25 1.73 -17.59
CA GLU A 47 -17.88 1.24 -17.49
C GLU A 47 -17.33 1.32 -16.06
N LEU A 48 -16.76 0.22 -15.58
CA LEU A 48 -16.21 0.11 -14.23
C LEU A 48 -15.07 1.11 -13.99
N ILE A 49 -14.21 1.32 -14.98
CA ILE A 49 -13.04 2.22 -14.86
C ILE A 49 -13.45 3.66 -14.55
N HIS A 50 -14.52 4.15 -15.20
CA HIS A 50 -15.03 5.50 -14.94
C HIS A 50 -15.70 5.59 -13.56
N LYS A 51 -16.43 4.55 -13.14
CA LYS A 51 -17.01 4.48 -11.79
C LYS A 51 -15.93 4.48 -10.70
N GLN A 52 -14.83 3.75 -10.91
CA GLN A 52 -13.67 3.74 -10.02
C GLN A 52 -12.97 5.11 -9.97
N GLN A 53 -12.71 5.74 -11.12
CA GLN A 53 -12.11 7.08 -11.15
C GLN A 53 -13.01 8.13 -10.47
N LEU A 54 -14.32 8.06 -10.69
CA LEU A 54 -15.29 8.94 -10.06
C LEU A 54 -15.26 8.77 -8.53
N PHE A 55 -15.24 7.52 -8.06
CA PHE A 55 -15.08 7.21 -6.64
C PHE A 55 -13.79 7.79 -6.07
N ALA A 56 -12.65 7.61 -6.74
CA ALA A 56 -11.36 8.12 -6.27
C ALA A 56 -11.34 9.65 -6.21
N SER A 57 -11.89 10.30 -7.25
CA SER A 57 -11.96 11.76 -7.34
C SER A 57 -12.81 12.39 -6.23
N ILE A 58 -13.95 11.76 -5.88
CA ILE A 58 -14.82 12.21 -4.78
C ILE A 58 -14.14 12.00 -3.42
N ASN A 59 -13.48 10.87 -3.25
CA ASN A 59 -12.98 10.44 -1.94
C ASN A 59 -11.52 10.81 -1.68
N GLY A 60 -10.84 11.46 -2.63
CA GLY A 60 -9.43 11.81 -2.55
C GLY A 60 -9.02 12.61 -1.30
N THR A 61 -9.93 13.42 -0.77
CA THR A 61 -9.75 14.22 0.46
C THR A 61 -10.60 13.76 1.63
N ALA A 62 -11.47 12.77 1.43
CA ALA A 62 -12.44 12.33 2.43
C ALA A 62 -11.80 11.33 3.40
N ALA A 63 -11.68 11.71 4.67
CA ALA A 63 -11.10 10.87 5.73
C ALA A 63 -11.83 9.52 5.98
N LYS A 64 -12.97 9.27 5.32
CA LYS A 64 -13.82 8.09 5.54
C LYS A 64 -13.49 6.89 4.65
N VAL A 65 -12.76 7.10 3.55
CA VAL A 65 -12.43 6.01 2.62
C VAL A 65 -10.99 5.55 2.84
N SER A 66 -10.79 4.24 2.71
CA SER A 66 -9.46 3.64 2.81
C SER A 66 -8.51 4.26 1.79
N PRO A 67 -7.35 4.78 2.24
CA PRO A 67 -6.32 5.29 1.34
C PRO A 67 -5.82 4.25 0.33
N SER A 68 -5.87 2.95 0.69
CA SER A 68 -5.50 1.85 -0.20
C SER A 68 -6.43 1.75 -1.41
N LEU A 69 -7.74 1.85 -1.17
CA LEU A 69 -8.75 1.74 -2.23
C LEU A 69 -8.67 2.93 -3.17
N ASN A 70 -8.54 4.14 -2.60
CA ASN A 70 -8.39 5.36 -3.37
C ASN A 70 -7.11 5.32 -4.25
N ALA A 71 -5.99 4.83 -3.70
CA ALA A 71 -4.73 4.74 -4.45
C ALA A 71 -4.77 3.76 -5.63
N ILE A 72 -5.62 2.72 -5.57
CA ILE A 72 -5.76 1.75 -6.67
C ILE A 72 -6.75 2.23 -7.72
N TYR A 73 -7.81 2.95 -7.31
CA TYR A 73 -8.87 3.41 -8.21
C TYR A 73 -8.56 4.72 -8.94
N ASP A 74 -7.51 5.44 -8.53
CA ASP A 74 -7.06 6.63 -9.23
C ASP A 74 -6.25 6.26 -10.48
N HIS A 75 -6.97 6.04 -11.59
CA HIS A 75 -6.44 5.75 -12.91
C HIS A 75 -5.73 6.94 -13.57
N SER A 76 -5.85 8.15 -13.00
CA SER A 76 -5.09 9.32 -13.46
C SER A 76 -3.61 9.24 -13.10
N ASN A 77 -3.26 8.39 -12.12
CA ASN A 77 -1.89 8.16 -11.68
C ASN A 77 -1.44 6.73 -12.05
N PRO A 78 -0.38 6.57 -12.86
CA PRO A 78 0.08 5.25 -13.28
C PRO A 78 0.62 4.39 -12.11
N LEU A 79 0.99 5.00 -10.99
CA LEU A 79 1.57 4.30 -9.85
C LEU A 79 0.61 3.28 -9.22
N GLY A 80 -0.69 3.58 -9.18
CA GLY A 80 -1.70 2.68 -8.61
C GLY A 80 -1.75 1.36 -9.38
N GLY A 81 -1.91 1.44 -10.71
CA GLY A 81 -1.85 0.28 -11.59
C GLY A 81 -0.49 -0.43 -11.54
N PHE A 82 0.61 0.32 -11.50
CA PHE A 82 1.95 -0.25 -11.40
C PHE A 82 2.17 -1.06 -10.12
N ILE A 83 1.67 -0.59 -8.99
CA ILE A 83 1.69 -1.31 -7.71
C ILE A 83 0.92 -2.63 -7.84
N THR A 84 -0.29 -2.60 -8.40
CA THR A 84 -1.12 -3.80 -8.59
C THR A 84 -0.48 -4.81 -9.56
N MET A 85 0.25 -4.35 -10.58
CA MET A 85 0.98 -5.25 -11.49
C MET A 85 2.19 -5.93 -10.82
N ASN A 86 2.84 -5.29 -9.86
CA ASN A 86 4.09 -5.76 -9.26
C ASN A 86 3.93 -6.44 -7.89
N CYS A 87 2.73 -6.43 -7.32
CA CYS A 87 2.41 -7.07 -6.05
C CYS A 87 1.18 -7.99 -6.22
N PRO A 88 1.31 -9.30 -5.94
CA PRO A 88 0.23 -10.27 -6.15
C PRO A 88 -1.03 -9.92 -5.34
N ALA A 89 -2.19 -10.07 -5.97
CA ALA A 89 -3.48 -9.73 -5.36
C ALA A 89 -3.76 -10.57 -4.09
N GLU A 90 -3.22 -11.79 -4.01
CA GLU A 90 -3.40 -12.69 -2.88
C GLU A 90 -2.81 -12.09 -1.60
N VAL A 91 -1.70 -11.35 -1.71
CA VAL A 91 -0.96 -10.78 -0.57
C VAL A 91 -1.22 -9.27 -0.36
N MET A 92 -1.90 -8.61 -1.30
CA MET A 92 -2.24 -7.19 -1.22
C MET A 92 -3.53 -6.93 -0.42
N GLU A 93 -3.45 -6.06 0.58
CA GLU A 93 -4.58 -5.50 1.34
C GLU A 93 -5.04 -4.18 0.71
N SER A 94 -5.97 -4.30 -0.24
CA SER A 94 -6.49 -3.17 -1.02
C SER A 94 -7.64 -2.44 -0.32
N GLU A 95 -8.32 -3.08 0.62
CA GLU A 95 -9.53 -2.54 1.23
C GLU A 95 -9.22 -1.73 2.49
N LYS A 96 -8.22 -2.14 3.27
CA LYS A 96 -7.85 -1.50 4.54
C LYS A 96 -6.56 -0.71 4.44
N ALA A 97 -6.44 0.33 5.26
CA ALA A 97 -5.20 1.10 5.41
C ALA A 97 -4.09 0.31 6.13
N THR A 98 -4.46 -0.75 6.85
CA THR A 98 -3.56 -1.57 7.66
C THR A 98 -3.93 -3.04 7.53
N VAL A 99 -2.93 -3.92 7.51
CA VAL A 99 -3.11 -5.37 7.58
C VAL A 99 -3.40 -5.78 9.02
N SER A 100 -4.55 -6.41 9.27
CA SER A 100 -4.91 -6.88 10.62
C SER A 100 -4.09 -8.11 11.02
N LYS A 101 -4.02 -8.40 12.33
CA LYS A 101 -3.30 -9.56 12.87
C LYS A 101 -3.79 -10.90 12.29
N THR A 102 -5.10 -10.98 12.01
CA THR A 102 -5.78 -12.18 11.48
C THR A 102 -5.91 -12.18 9.96
N SER A 103 -5.37 -11.19 9.26
CA SER A 103 -5.47 -11.10 7.80
C SER A 103 -4.47 -12.03 7.12
N ASP A 104 -4.95 -12.70 6.07
CA ASP A 104 -4.12 -13.45 5.13
C ASP A 104 -3.43 -12.55 4.09
N LYS A 105 -3.54 -11.23 4.24
CA LYS A 105 -2.75 -10.27 3.46
C LYS A 105 -1.40 -10.00 4.13
N LEU A 106 -0.45 -9.49 3.35
CA LEU A 106 0.90 -9.18 3.80
C LEU A 106 1.16 -7.68 3.83
N VAL A 107 0.83 -6.96 2.75
CA VAL A 107 1.15 -5.55 2.57
C VAL A 107 -0.04 -4.77 2.00
N THR A 108 -0.13 -3.49 2.35
CA THR A 108 -1.03 -2.55 1.66
C THR A 108 -0.31 -1.88 0.48
N PRO A 109 -1.05 -1.29 -0.48
CA PRO A 109 -0.46 -0.44 -1.52
C PRO A 109 0.45 0.65 -0.97
N GLY A 110 0.10 1.23 0.18
CA GLY A 110 0.89 2.27 0.84
C GLY A 110 2.27 1.79 1.29
N ILE A 111 2.35 0.59 1.86
CA ILE A 111 3.62 -0.01 2.30
C ILE A 111 4.46 -0.45 1.11
N PHE A 112 3.84 -1.01 0.07
CA PHE A 112 4.58 -1.36 -1.14
C PHE A 112 5.12 -0.13 -1.86
N LYS A 113 4.34 0.96 -1.91
CA LYS A 113 4.79 2.28 -2.38
C LYS A 113 6.00 2.81 -1.59
N GLU A 114 5.99 2.64 -0.26
CA GLU A 114 7.12 3.02 0.61
C GLU A 114 8.37 2.18 0.30
N ALA A 115 8.22 0.87 0.11
CA ALA A 115 9.31 -0.01 -0.32
C ALA A 115 9.89 0.41 -1.68
N MET A 116 9.02 0.69 -2.66
CA MET A 116 9.43 1.17 -3.97
C MET A 116 10.23 2.48 -3.88
N ALA A 117 9.71 3.46 -3.14
CA ALA A 117 10.38 4.75 -2.95
C ALA A 117 11.76 4.58 -2.30
N GLY A 118 11.86 3.72 -1.29
CA GLY A 118 13.13 3.39 -0.63
C GLY A 118 14.15 2.74 -1.56
N LEU A 119 13.72 1.77 -2.38
CA LEU A 119 14.59 1.07 -3.34
C LEU A 119 15.06 1.97 -4.49
N LEU A 120 14.21 2.91 -4.90
CA LEU A 120 14.52 3.88 -5.95
C LEU A 120 15.27 5.11 -5.43
N GLY A 121 15.41 5.27 -4.10
CA GLY A 121 16.07 6.43 -3.50
C GLY A 121 15.33 7.74 -3.72
N VAL A 122 14.00 7.71 -3.83
CA VAL A 122 13.16 8.88 -4.09
C VAL A 122 12.13 9.09 -2.98
N SER A 123 11.62 10.32 -2.84
CA SER A 123 10.48 10.59 -1.97
C SER A 123 9.18 10.00 -2.55
N LEU A 124 8.18 9.77 -1.69
CA LEU A 124 6.84 9.32 -2.12
C LEU A 124 6.20 10.27 -3.14
N LYS A 125 6.46 11.58 -3.02
CA LYS A 125 5.96 12.60 -3.97
C LYS A 125 6.63 12.47 -5.33
N GLN A 126 7.95 12.27 -5.35
CA GLN A 126 8.69 12.04 -6.59
C GLN A 126 8.23 10.76 -7.27
N LEU A 127 8.07 9.66 -6.52
CA LEU A 127 7.57 8.39 -7.05
C LEU A 127 6.20 8.55 -7.71
N ALA A 128 5.27 9.26 -7.05
CA ALA A 128 3.91 9.49 -7.57
C ALA A 128 3.85 10.43 -8.79
N SER A 129 4.97 11.10 -9.13
CA SER A 129 5.08 11.98 -10.29
C SER A 129 5.78 11.34 -11.50
N LEU A 130 6.28 10.11 -11.36
CA LEU A 130 6.93 9.40 -12.45
C LEU A 130 5.91 8.94 -13.51
N SER A 131 6.29 9.02 -14.78
CA SER A 131 5.54 8.37 -15.85
C SER A 131 5.68 6.85 -15.78
N LEU A 132 4.79 6.11 -16.45
CA LEU A 132 4.82 4.66 -16.48
C LEU A 132 6.17 4.12 -17.01
N ASP A 133 6.65 4.62 -18.15
CA ASP A 133 7.95 4.22 -18.71
C ASP A 133 9.11 4.39 -17.71
N ARG A 134 9.09 5.46 -16.91
CA ARG A 134 10.12 5.73 -15.90
C ARG A 134 9.96 4.82 -14.69
N LEU A 135 8.73 4.47 -14.31
CA LEU A 135 8.49 3.47 -13.27
C LEU A 135 9.03 2.10 -13.71
N GLU A 136 8.67 1.65 -14.90
CA GLU A 136 9.14 0.39 -15.49
C GLU A 136 10.67 0.33 -15.54
N SER A 137 11.30 1.30 -16.21
CA SER A 137 12.77 1.31 -16.37
C SER A 137 13.52 1.37 -15.04
N SER A 138 12.97 2.06 -14.04
CA SER A 138 13.61 2.18 -12.73
C SER A 138 13.41 0.93 -11.87
N TRP A 139 12.33 0.18 -12.11
CA TRP A 139 11.95 -0.98 -11.33
C TRP A 139 12.56 -2.30 -11.83
N ASP A 140 13.02 -2.37 -13.08
CA ASP A 140 13.62 -3.56 -13.70
C ASP A 140 14.67 -4.26 -12.82
N LYS A 141 15.52 -3.47 -12.14
CA LYS A 141 16.54 -4.01 -11.23
C LYS A 141 15.93 -4.74 -10.03
N TRP A 142 14.79 -4.27 -9.53
CA TRP A 142 14.17 -4.72 -8.28
C TRP A 142 13.04 -5.74 -8.49
N ALA A 143 12.43 -5.76 -9.67
CA ALA A 143 11.35 -6.69 -10.00
C ALA A 143 11.72 -8.18 -9.73
N PRO A 144 12.93 -8.68 -10.06
CA PRO A 144 13.34 -10.03 -9.71
C PRO A 144 13.39 -10.29 -8.20
N TYR A 145 13.89 -9.32 -7.42
CA TYR A 145 13.93 -9.43 -5.96
C TYR A 145 12.55 -9.48 -5.33
N THR A 146 11.61 -8.65 -5.79
CA THR A 146 10.23 -8.72 -5.29
C THR A 146 9.54 -10.01 -5.67
N ARG A 147 9.75 -10.52 -6.90
CA ARG A 147 9.18 -11.81 -7.33
C ARG A 147 9.68 -12.96 -6.47
N GLU A 148 10.97 -12.96 -6.15
CA GLU A 148 11.57 -13.96 -5.26
C GLU A 148 11.06 -13.81 -3.82
N LEU A 149 10.95 -12.58 -3.32
CA LEU A 149 10.39 -12.32 -1.99
C LEU A 149 8.97 -12.87 -1.85
N TRP A 150 8.14 -12.81 -2.90
CA TRP A 150 6.81 -13.44 -2.89
C TRP A 150 6.87 -14.96 -2.80
N GLN A 151 7.89 -15.61 -3.38
CA GLN A 151 8.11 -17.05 -3.21
C GLN A 151 8.50 -17.38 -1.77
N VAL A 152 9.44 -16.61 -1.21
CA VAL A 152 9.87 -16.75 0.19
C VAL A 152 8.70 -16.60 1.16
N TYR A 153 7.85 -15.58 1.01
CA TYR A 153 6.66 -15.44 1.86
C TYR A 153 5.64 -16.56 1.69
N ARG A 154 5.50 -17.15 0.49
CA ARG A 154 4.65 -18.32 0.30
C ARG A 154 5.18 -19.53 1.06
N GLU A 155 6.49 -19.77 1.03
CA GLU A 155 7.15 -20.84 1.80
C GLU A 155 6.98 -20.62 3.31
N LEU A 156 7.37 -19.44 3.81
CA LEU A 156 7.23 -19.06 5.22
C LEU A 156 5.78 -19.17 5.71
N SER A 157 4.82 -18.66 4.93
CA SER A 157 3.40 -18.74 5.26
C SER A 157 2.94 -20.19 5.32
N LYS A 158 3.38 -21.05 4.40
CA LYS A 158 3.01 -22.47 4.39
C LYS A 158 3.56 -23.18 5.63
N GLU A 159 4.81 -22.94 6.00
CA GLU A 159 5.46 -23.56 7.17
C GLU A 159 4.84 -23.12 8.49
N ALA A 160 4.50 -21.83 8.60
CA ALA A 160 3.86 -21.31 9.81
C ALA A 160 2.37 -21.72 9.93
N GLY A 161 1.74 -22.25 8.89
CA GLY A 161 0.28 -22.51 8.86
C GLY A 161 -0.58 -21.29 8.54
N GLY A 162 -0.02 -20.31 7.82
CA GLY A 162 -0.68 -19.10 7.33
C GLY A 162 0.05 -17.81 7.74
N LEU A 163 -0.20 -16.73 6.99
CA LEU A 163 0.32 -15.39 7.32
C LEU A 163 -0.12 -14.87 8.71
N PRO A 164 -1.34 -15.14 9.20
CA PRO A 164 -1.72 -14.80 10.57
C PRO A 164 -0.81 -15.45 11.63
N MET A 165 -0.46 -16.72 11.43
CA MET A 165 0.40 -17.44 12.36
C MET A 165 1.85 -16.96 12.25
N LEU A 166 2.37 -16.79 11.03
CA LEU A 166 3.69 -16.19 10.82
C LEU A 166 3.79 -14.82 11.50
N ARG A 167 2.73 -14.00 11.45
CA ARG A 167 2.68 -12.69 12.09
C ARG A 167 2.67 -12.74 13.61
N LEU A 168 2.12 -13.81 14.18
CA LEU A 168 2.18 -14.04 15.62
C LEU A 168 3.63 -14.31 16.07
N LEU A 169 4.38 -15.08 15.28
CA LEU A 169 5.69 -15.61 15.64
C LEU A 169 6.87 -14.72 15.23
N SER A 170 6.80 -14.12 14.04
CA SER A 170 7.94 -13.51 13.34
C SER A 170 7.77 -12.01 13.10
N ILE A 171 8.89 -11.30 13.00
CA ILE A 171 8.92 -9.89 12.58
C ILE A 171 8.73 -9.72 11.05
N LEU A 172 9.01 -10.75 10.25
CA LEU A 172 9.07 -10.67 8.79
C LEU A 172 7.75 -10.22 8.12
N PRO A 173 6.54 -10.67 8.52
CA PRO A 173 5.30 -10.30 7.82
C PRO A 173 4.68 -8.98 8.31
N HIS A 174 5.39 -8.24 9.18
CA HIS A 174 4.96 -6.91 9.63
C HIS A 174 5.54 -5.85 8.69
N ASN A 175 4.85 -4.70 8.59
CA ASN A 175 5.27 -3.61 7.71
C ASN A 175 6.74 -3.22 7.88
N VAL A 176 7.23 -3.12 9.13
CA VAL A 176 8.63 -2.80 9.42
C VAL A 176 9.60 -3.89 8.97
N GLY A 177 9.23 -5.17 9.12
CA GLY A 177 10.03 -6.31 8.65
C GLY A 177 10.07 -6.38 7.12
N PHE A 178 8.92 -6.22 6.46
CA PHE A 178 8.83 -6.15 5.00
C PHE A 178 9.71 -5.02 4.42
N LEU A 179 9.59 -3.82 4.98
CA LEU A 179 10.40 -2.67 4.56
C LEU A 179 11.89 -2.87 4.84
N ALA A 180 12.23 -3.50 5.97
CA ALA A 180 13.61 -3.83 6.30
C ALA A 180 14.21 -4.82 5.30
N ILE A 181 13.46 -5.87 4.92
CA ILE A 181 13.88 -6.82 3.87
C ILE A 181 14.12 -6.09 2.55
N CYS A 182 13.19 -5.24 2.11
CA CYS A 182 13.39 -4.46 0.88
C CYS A 182 14.64 -3.57 0.96
N ARG A 183 14.92 -2.97 2.12
CA ARG A 183 16.12 -2.15 2.34
C ARG A 183 17.42 -2.94 2.26
N VAL A 184 17.38 -4.27 2.44
CA VAL A 184 18.55 -5.16 2.27
C VAL A 184 18.79 -5.54 0.82
N PHE A 185 17.80 -5.44 -0.09
CA PHE A 185 17.95 -5.83 -1.50
C PHE A 185 19.22 -5.28 -2.19
N PRO A 186 19.60 -4.00 -2.02
CA PRO A 186 20.79 -3.46 -2.68
C PRO A 186 22.11 -4.10 -2.22
N LEU A 187 22.13 -4.74 -1.04
CA LEU A 187 23.31 -5.40 -0.48
C LEU A 187 23.45 -6.85 -0.98
N LEU A 188 22.36 -7.43 -1.47
CA LEU A 188 22.36 -8.79 -2.00
C LEU A 188 23.03 -8.83 -3.38
N ARG A 189 23.76 -9.92 -3.64
CA ARG A 189 24.40 -10.18 -4.92
C ARG A 189 23.38 -10.63 -5.97
N ASN A 190 22.36 -11.40 -5.55
CA ASN A 190 21.27 -11.86 -6.39
C ASN A 190 19.99 -12.13 -5.58
N PRO A 191 18.81 -12.20 -6.24
CA PRO A 191 17.53 -12.45 -5.59
C PRO A 191 17.45 -13.76 -4.78
N ALA A 192 18.11 -14.83 -5.21
CA ALA A 192 17.99 -16.15 -4.57
C ALA A 192 18.48 -16.16 -3.11
N GLN A 193 19.36 -15.22 -2.74
CA GLN A 193 19.77 -15.01 -1.35
C GLN A 193 18.61 -14.67 -0.41
N LEU A 194 17.46 -14.21 -0.91
CA LEU A 194 16.28 -13.98 -0.09
C LEU A 194 15.74 -15.27 0.55
N HIS A 195 16.02 -16.45 -0.01
CA HIS A 195 15.66 -17.72 0.61
C HIS A 195 16.40 -17.98 1.93
N ASP A 196 17.50 -17.29 2.21
CA ASP A 196 18.15 -17.35 3.53
C ASP A 196 17.22 -16.84 4.64
N LEU A 197 16.21 -16.01 4.34
CA LEU A 197 15.18 -15.60 5.31
C LEU A 197 14.38 -16.80 5.85
N VAL A 198 14.17 -17.83 5.03
CA VAL A 198 13.53 -19.08 5.47
C VAL A 198 14.42 -19.81 6.47
N ARG A 199 15.74 -19.86 6.21
CA ARG A 199 16.69 -20.41 7.18
C ARG A 199 16.65 -19.63 8.49
N LEU A 200 16.70 -18.29 8.43
CA LEU A 200 16.65 -17.45 9.63
C LEU A 200 15.37 -17.65 10.44
N GLU A 201 14.22 -17.84 9.77
CA GLU A 201 12.95 -18.17 10.44
C GLU A 201 13.03 -19.53 11.15
N ARG A 202 13.53 -20.57 10.48
CA ARG A 202 13.67 -21.91 11.07
C ARG A 202 14.64 -21.93 12.25
N GLU A 203 15.67 -21.10 12.21
CA GLU A 203 16.64 -20.91 13.30
C GLU A 203 16.11 -20.02 14.43
N GLY A 204 14.92 -19.43 14.29
CA GLY A 204 14.30 -18.55 15.29
C GLY A 204 14.91 -17.15 15.36
N LEU A 205 15.79 -16.79 14.43
CA LEU A 205 16.49 -15.50 14.42
C LEU A 205 15.55 -14.32 14.10
N THR A 206 14.43 -14.58 13.44
CA THR A 206 13.38 -13.61 13.09
C THR A 206 12.23 -13.57 14.10
N ALA A 207 12.29 -14.40 15.15
CA ALA A 207 11.23 -14.52 16.14
C ALA A 207 11.04 -13.21 16.90
N ARG A 208 9.79 -12.79 17.08
CA ARG A 208 9.44 -11.55 17.81
C ARG A 208 9.85 -11.59 19.28
N ALA A 209 9.93 -12.78 19.86
CA ALA A 209 10.38 -12.99 21.23
C ALA A 209 11.91 -12.93 21.36
N SER A 210 12.65 -12.88 20.25
CA SER A 210 14.09 -12.71 20.26
C SER A 210 14.47 -11.29 20.67
N GLY A 211 15.39 -11.17 21.63
CA GLY A 211 15.96 -9.89 22.04
C GLY A 211 16.77 -9.18 20.93
N LEU A 212 17.02 -9.86 19.80
CA LEU A 212 17.63 -9.25 18.61
C LEU A 212 16.85 -8.04 18.10
N TRP A 213 15.54 -8.00 18.33
CA TRP A 213 14.65 -6.98 17.75
C TRP A 213 14.32 -5.85 18.71
N ASP A 214 14.70 -5.97 19.99
CA ASP A 214 14.48 -4.96 21.01
C ASP A 214 15.26 -3.68 20.70
N GLY A 215 14.59 -2.53 20.83
CA GLY A 215 15.15 -1.23 20.46
C GLY A 215 15.24 -0.99 18.95
N ARG A 216 14.82 -1.97 18.13
CA ARG A 216 14.74 -1.87 16.66
C ARG A 216 13.28 -1.76 16.25
N CYS A 217 12.69 -2.86 15.77
CA CYS A 217 11.26 -2.95 15.48
C CYS A 217 10.41 -3.35 16.68
N MET A 218 11.02 -3.79 17.79
CA MET A 218 10.32 -4.13 19.03
C MET A 218 10.53 -3.05 20.09
N THR A 219 9.44 -2.53 20.63
CA THR A 219 9.44 -1.58 21.76
C THR A 219 8.36 -1.98 22.75
N LEU A 220 8.74 -2.29 23.98
CA LEU A 220 7.82 -2.73 25.05
C LEU A 220 6.90 -3.89 24.60
N GLY A 221 7.47 -4.89 23.90
CA GLY A 221 6.73 -6.06 23.39
C GLY A 221 5.81 -5.80 22.20
N LYS A 222 5.78 -4.56 21.68
CA LYS A 222 4.98 -4.18 20.51
C LYS A 222 5.88 -3.93 19.31
N ILE A 223 5.38 -4.31 18.14
CA ILE A 223 6.03 -3.94 16.88
C ILE A 223 5.72 -2.48 16.57
N THR A 224 6.76 -1.71 16.29
CA THR A 224 6.68 -0.29 15.92
C THR A 224 7.31 -0.09 14.55
N LYS A 225 6.76 0.88 13.80
CA LYS A 225 7.27 1.28 12.48
C LYS A 225 7.61 2.76 12.52
N SER A 226 8.88 3.08 12.36
CA SER A 226 9.43 4.41 12.07
C SER A 226 10.55 4.27 11.04
N GLY A 227 11.04 5.38 10.48
CA GLY A 227 12.18 5.35 9.57
C GLY A 227 13.41 4.70 10.22
N ASP A 228 13.72 5.10 11.45
CA ASP A 228 14.84 4.55 12.23
C ASP A 228 14.63 3.08 12.56
N ALA A 229 13.42 2.67 12.96
CA ALA A 229 13.13 1.26 13.25
C ALA A 229 13.34 0.38 12.01
N VAL A 230 12.92 0.85 10.82
CA VAL A 230 13.17 0.13 9.56
C VAL A 230 14.68 0.02 9.30
N ALA A 231 15.45 1.10 9.49
CA ALA A 231 16.89 1.09 9.27
C ALA A 231 17.65 0.18 10.25
N LEU A 232 17.35 0.27 11.55
CA LEU A 232 17.91 -0.59 12.61
C LEU A 232 17.57 -2.07 12.38
N THR A 233 16.33 -2.37 12.01
CA THR A 233 15.91 -3.74 11.68
C THR A 233 16.60 -4.24 10.42
N ALA A 234 16.74 -3.41 9.38
CA ALA A 234 17.45 -3.78 8.15
C ALA A 234 18.92 -4.08 8.40
N ALA A 235 19.61 -3.25 9.20
CA ALA A 235 21.01 -3.44 9.56
C ALA A 235 21.22 -4.77 10.30
N MET A 236 20.40 -5.04 11.32
CA MET A 236 20.46 -6.31 12.05
C MET A 236 20.13 -7.51 11.16
N LEU A 237 19.09 -7.40 10.31
CA LEU A 237 18.71 -8.47 9.39
C LEU A 237 19.82 -8.79 8.38
N ALA A 238 20.47 -7.77 7.82
CA ALA A 238 21.61 -7.95 6.93
C ALA A 238 22.80 -8.64 7.63
N THR A 239 23.06 -8.31 8.90
CA THR A 239 24.05 -9.04 9.72
C THR A 239 23.69 -10.51 9.88
N GLN A 240 22.43 -10.83 10.17
CA GLN A 240 21.98 -12.23 10.28
C GLN A 240 22.05 -12.98 8.94
N LEU A 241 21.84 -12.27 7.82
CA LEU A 241 22.00 -12.81 6.47
C LEU A 241 23.47 -12.95 6.05
N GLY A 242 24.43 -12.47 6.86
CA GLY A 242 25.86 -12.52 6.53
C GLY A 242 26.26 -11.59 5.37
N VAL A 243 25.51 -10.50 5.17
CA VAL A 243 25.72 -9.55 4.07
C VAL A 243 26.50 -8.35 4.59
N GLU A 244 27.46 -7.85 3.80
CA GLU A 244 28.21 -6.66 4.16
C GLU A 244 27.32 -5.42 4.12
N LEU A 245 27.35 -4.62 5.19
CA LEU A 245 26.60 -3.38 5.29
C LEU A 245 27.24 -2.26 4.47
N ASP A 246 26.42 -1.43 3.85
CA ASP A 246 26.87 -0.15 3.32
C ASP A 246 27.11 0.87 4.45
N ASP A 247 27.75 2.00 4.12
CA ASP A 247 28.06 3.03 5.11
C ASP A 247 26.80 3.61 5.77
N ASN A 248 25.66 3.59 5.09
CA ASN A 248 24.40 4.06 5.65
C ASN A 248 23.87 3.14 6.75
N LEU A 249 23.86 1.82 6.53
CA LEU A 249 23.35 0.86 7.50
C LEU A 249 24.33 0.57 8.63
N LYS A 250 25.64 0.75 8.42
CA LYS A 250 26.65 0.66 9.50
C LYS A 250 26.40 1.64 10.65
N LEU A 251 25.73 2.76 10.39
CA LEU A 251 25.35 3.75 11.42
C LEU A 251 24.28 3.24 12.40
N PHE A 252 23.63 2.12 12.08
CA PHE A 252 22.48 1.56 12.79
C PHE A 252 22.77 0.22 13.48
N LEU A 253 24.04 -0.19 13.59
CA LEU A 253 24.47 -1.31 14.44
C LEU A 253 25.00 -0.79 15.78
#